data_AF-A0A940W185-F1
#
_entry.id   AF-A0A940W185-F1
#
_cell.length_a   1.000
_cell.length_b   1.000
_cell.length_c   1.000
_cell.angle_alpha   90.00
_cell.angle_beta   90.00
_cell.angle_gamma   90.00
#
_symmetry.space_group_name_H-M   'P 1'
#
loop_
_entity.id
_entity.type
_entity.pdbx_description
1 polymer ?
#
loop_
_entity_poly.entity_id
_entity_poly.type
_entity_poly.pdbx_seq_one_letter_code
_entity_poly.pdbx_strand_id
1 'polypeptide(L)'
;MTVLLATLMIAAFLTADYALEARRKRQAAASALFHRGHTWALPAARGFARVGIDDFARQVVGTIDRIEFPEPGKEVRQGDALFTVVRGNRKIDFVA
;
A
#
# COMPACT_ATOMS: atom_id res chain seq x y z
N MET A 1 -26.56 37.16 -3.18
CA MET A 1 -25.26 37.08 -3.91
C MET A 1 -24.19 36.36 -3.09
N THR A 2 -23.95 36.74 -1.83
CA THR A 2 -22.89 36.19 -0.97
C THR A 2 -23.03 34.70 -0.62
N VAL A 3 -24.24 34.22 -0.33
CA VAL A 3 -24.48 32.79 0.00
C VAL A 3 -24.17 31.87 -1.18
N LEU A 4 -24.57 32.26 -2.40
CA LEU A 4 -24.30 31.51 -3.63
C LEU A 4 -22.80 31.44 -3.94
N LEU A 5 -22.08 32.55 -3.71
CA LEU A 5 -20.63 32.59 -3.86
C LEU A 5 -19.94 31.69 -2.83
N ALA A 6 -20.38 31.71 -1.57
CA ALA A 6 -19.83 30.86 -0.52
C ALA A 6 -20.04 29.36 -0.79
N THR A 7 -21.23 28.97 -1.26
CA THR A 7 -21.50 27.57 -1.60
C THR A 7 -20.67 27.09 -2.79
N LEU A 8 -20.51 27.92 -3.82
CA LEU A 8 -19.65 27.61 -4.97
C LEU A 8 -18.17 27.49 -4.56
N MET A 9 -17.69 28.35 -3.66
CA MET A 9 -16.31 28.28 -3.17
C MET A 9 -16.05 27.02 -2.34
N ILE A 10 -16.99 26.63 -1.46
CA ILE A 10 -16.87 25.39 -0.67
C ILE A 10 -16.93 24.17 -1.60
N ALA A 11 -17.87 24.13 -2.55
CA ALA A 11 -17.96 23.04 -3.50
C ALA A 11 -16.69 22.91 -4.36
N ALA A 12 -16.12 24.03 -4.82
CA ALA A 12 -14.88 24.05 -5.56
C ALA A 12 -13.69 23.55 -4.72
N PHE A 13 -13.60 23.97 -3.46
CA PHE A 13 -12.55 23.53 -2.53
C PHE A 13 -12.64 22.02 -2.26
N LEU A 14 -13.84 21.51 -1.92
CA LEU A 14 -14.06 20.08 -1.69
C LEU A 14 -13.77 19.24 -2.94
N THR A 15 -14.16 19.74 -4.12
CA THR A 15 -13.90 19.04 -5.39
C THR A 15 -12.40 19.00 -5.70
N ALA A 16 -11.67 20.09 -5.45
CA ALA A 16 -10.23 20.15 -5.65
C ALA A 16 -9.48 19.21 -4.70
N ASP A 17 -9.85 19.20 -3.41
CA ASP A 17 -9.28 18.31 -2.40
C ASP A 17 -9.52 16.83 -2.75
N TYR A 18 -10.76 16.49 -3.09
CA TYR A 18 -11.12 15.14 -3.54
C TYR A 18 -10.33 14.70 -4.78
N ALA A 19 -10.21 15.58 -5.78
CA ALA A 19 -9.47 15.29 -7.00
C ALA A 19 -7.97 15.12 -6.74
N LEU A 20 -7.39 15.90 -5.83
CA LEU A 20 -6.00 15.80 -5.43
C LEU A 20 -5.73 14.46 -4.72
N GLU A 21 -6.59 14.06 -3.79
CA GLU A 21 -6.45 12.82 -3.05
C GLU A 21 -6.60 11.59 -3.97
N ALA A 22 -7.57 11.63 -4.90
CA ALA A 22 -7.74 10.58 -5.90
C ALA A 22 -6.56 10.48 -6.89
N ARG A 23 -5.89 11.60 -7.20
CA ARG A 23 -4.65 11.59 -8.00
C ARG A 23 -3.49 11.02 -7.21
N ARG A 24 -3.32 11.40 -5.94
CA ARG A 24 -2.28 10.86 -5.05
C ARG A 24 -2.37 9.34 -4.92
N LYS A 25 -3.56 8.79 -4.68
CA LYS A 25 -3.78 7.33 -4.60
C LYS A 25 -3.41 6.63 -5.91
N ARG A 26 -3.83 7.17 -7.05
CA ARG A 26 -3.48 6.63 -8.38
C ARG A 26 -1.98 6.71 -8.66
N GLN A 27 -1.33 7.80 -8.31
CA GLN A 27 0.11 7.97 -8.50
C GLN A 27 0.92 7.02 -7.60
N ALA A 28 0.49 6.81 -6.36
CA ALA A 28 1.10 5.82 -5.46
C ALA A 28 1.00 4.40 -6.04
N ALA A 29 -0.16 4.02 -6.61
CA ALA A 29 -0.32 2.74 -7.29
C ALA A 29 0.54 2.64 -8.56
N ALA A 30 0.62 3.71 -9.36
CA ALA A 30 1.43 3.74 -10.58
C ALA A 30 2.95 3.70 -10.32
N SER A 31 3.38 4.05 -9.11
CA SER A 31 4.79 4.09 -8.71
C SER A 31 5.24 2.83 -7.95
N ALA A 32 4.33 1.90 -7.70
CA ALA A 32 4.64 0.63 -7.05
C ALA A 32 5.21 -0.38 -8.06
N LEU A 33 6.26 -1.08 -7.65
CA LEU A 33 6.87 -2.19 -8.38
C LEU A 33 6.27 -3.50 -7.88
N PHE A 34 5.85 -4.39 -8.78
CA PHE A 34 5.18 -5.65 -8.42
C PHE A 34 6.08 -6.85 -8.68
N HIS A 35 6.01 -7.83 -7.78
CA HIS A 35 6.65 -9.13 -7.92
C HIS A 35 5.61 -10.22 -8.24
N ARG A 36 6.04 -11.30 -8.90
CA ARG A 36 5.17 -12.44 -9.24
C ARG A 36 4.65 -13.19 -8.00
N GLY A 37 5.30 -13.01 -6.86
CA GLY A 37 4.88 -13.52 -5.55
C GLY A 37 3.80 -12.69 -4.86
N HIS A 38 3.08 -11.83 -5.60
CA HIS A 38 2.00 -10.97 -5.08
C HIS A 38 2.43 -9.97 -3.99
N THR A 39 3.67 -9.52 -4.07
CA THR A 39 4.20 -8.43 -3.27
C THR A 39 4.41 -7.19 -4.12
N TRP A 40 4.40 -6.02 -3.47
CA TRP A 40 4.79 -4.76 -4.08
C TRP A 40 5.83 -4.03 -3.23
N ALA A 41 6.62 -3.20 -3.90
CA ALA A 41 7.55 -2.26 -3.29
C ALA A 41 7.26 -0.85 -3.82
N LEU A 42 7.06 0.10 -2.91
CA LEU A 42 6.88 1.51 -3.21
C LEU A 42 8.11 2.27 -2.69
N PRO A 43 8.98 2.79 -3.60
CA PRO A 43 10.11 3.60 -3.20
C PRO A 43 9.69 4.77 -2.31
N ALA A 44 10.45 5.00 -1.25
CA ALA A 44 10.31 6.11 -0.33
C ALA A 44 11.61 6.92 -0.30
N ALA A 45 11.61 8.03 0.44
CA ALA A 45 12.79 8.87 0.57
C ALA A 45 13.96 8.12 1.24
N ARG A 46 15.19 8.57 0.97
CA ARG A 46 16.42 8.13 1.66
C ARG A 46 16.74 6.63 1.52
N GLY A 47 16.44 6.03 0.37
CA GLY A 47 16.77 4.63 0.08
C GLY A 47 15.87 3.61 0.77
N PHE A 48 14.79 4.06 1.43
CA PHE A 48 13.78 3.17 1.99
C PHE A 48 12.74 2.80 0.93
N ALA A 49 12.09 1.67 1.13
CA ALA A 49 10.88 1.31 0.39
C ALA A 49 9.82 0.84 1.39
N ARG A 50 8.55 1.13 1.10
CA ARG A 50 7.43 0.43 1.72
C ARG A 50 7.18 -0.84 0.93
N VAL A 51 6.91 -1.94 1.61
CA VAL A 51 6.62 -3.23 1.00
C VAL A 51 5.30 -3.77 1.54
N GLY A 52 4.63 -4.61 0.76
CA GLY A 52 3.37 -5.23 1.17
C GLY A 52 2.88 -6.26 0.18
N ILE A 53 1.66 -6.74 0.39
CA ILE A 53 0.95 -7.64 -0.52
C ILE A 53 -0.01 -6.87 -1.42
N ASP A 54 -0.21 -7.34 -2.64
CA ASP A 54 -1.20 -6.75 -3.55
C ASP A 54 -2.64 -7.05 -3.09
N ASP A 55 -3.61 -6.38 -3.73
CA ASP A 55 -5.02 -6.54 -3.38
C ASP A 55 -5.56 -7.95 -3.67
N PHE A 56 -4.98 -8.68 -4.63
CA PHE A 56 -5.37 -10.05 -4.92
C PHE A 56 -4.95 -10.98 -3.78
N ALA A 57 -3.68 -10.94 -3.37
CA ALA A 57 -3.19 -11.71 -2.23
C ALA A 57 -3.94 -11.35 -0.95
N ARG A 58 -4.23 -10.06 -0.71
CA ARG A 58 -5.04 -9.63 0.44
C ARG A 58 -6.42 -10.30 0.45
N GLN A 59 -7.10 -10.35 -0.70
CA GLN A 59 -8.41 -10.99 -0.82
C GLN A 59 -8.33 -12.52 -0.65
N VAL A 60 -7.30 -13.17 -1.21
CA VAL A 60 -7.10 -14.62 -1.11
C VAL A 60 -6.76 -15.05 0.32
N VAL A 61 -5.89 -14.30 0.99
CA VAL A 61 -5.53 -14.55 2.39
C VAL A 61 -6.73 -14.33 3.31
N GLY A 62 -7.49 -13.24 3.09
CA GLY A 62 -8.60 -12.83 3.94
C GLY A 62 -8.12 -12.22 5.25
N THR A 63 -8.76 -12.59 6.37
CA THR A 63 -8.37 -12.09 7.70
C THR A 63 -6.96 -12.53 8.07
N ILE A 64 -6.12 -11.56 8.45
CA ILE A 64 -4.74 -11.77 8.90
C ILE A 64 -4.73 -11.73 10.43
N ASP A 65 -4.23 -12.80 11.07
CA ASP A 65 -4.15 -12.85 12.54
C ASP A 65 -2.88 -12.18 13.04
N ARG A 66 -1.75 -12.42 12.37
CA ARG A 66 -0.48 -11.72 12.60
C ARG A 66 0.43 -11.74 11.38
N ILE A 67 1.42 -10.86 11.39
CA ILE A 67 2.52 -10.84 10.43
C ILE A 67 3.83 -11.04 11.21
N GLU A 68 4.63 -12.00 10.77
CA GLU A 68 5.97 -12.26 11.29
C GLU A 68 6.99 -11.58 10.36
N PHE A 69 7.80 -10.67 10.89
CA PHE A 69 8.80 -9.92 10.14
C PHE A 69 10.22 -10.49 10.35
N PRO A 70 11.14 -10.28 9.41
CA PRO A 70 12.56 -10.47 9.63
C PRO A 70 13.06 -9.61 10.80
N GLU A 71 14.14 -10.06 11.43
CA GLU A 71 14.82 -9.24 12.43
C GLU A 71 15.32 -7.93 11.80
N PRO A 72 15.21 -6.78 12.49
CA PRO A 72 15.77 -5.52 12.00
C PRO A 72 17.26 -5.66 11.66
N GLY A 73 17.65 -5.17 10.49
CA GLY A 73 19.02 -5.27 9.99
C GLY A 73 19.34 -6.58 9.25
N LYS A 74 18.41 -7.54 9.18
CA LYS A 74 18.56 -8.71 8.32
C LYS A 74 18.59 -8.30 6.85
N GLU A 75 19.62 -8.73 6.14
CA GLU A 75 19.68 -8.62 4.68
C GLU A 75 18.74 -9.64 4.04
N VAL A 76 17.97 -9.19 3.05
CA VAL A 76 17.02 -9.99 2.28
C VAL A 76 17.30 -9.75 0.80
N ARG A 77 17.36 -10.81 0.00
CA ARG A 77 17.53 -10.74 -1.46
C ARG A 77 16.22 -11.06 -2.17
N GLN A 78 16.12 -10.65 -3.43
CA GLN A 78 14.96 -11.00 -4.25
C GLN A 78 14.78 -12.54 -4.31
N GLY A 79 13.55 -13.00 -4.07
CA GLY A 79 13.19 -14.41 -3.94
C GLY A 79 13.21 -14.94 -2.49
N ASP A 80 13.88 -14.25 -1.56
CA ASP A 80 13.87 -14.63 -0.15
C ASP A 80 12.53 -14.25 0.52
N ALA A 81 12.16 -14.97 1.58
CA ALA A 81 11.01 -14.61 2.40
C ALA A 81 11.23 -13.25 3.08
N LEU A 82 10.36 -12.29 2.75
CA LEU A 82 10.38 -10.93 3.27
C LEU A 82 9.51 -10.77 4.52
N PHE A 83 8.39 -11.48 4.62
CA PHE A 83 7.58 -11.61 5.83
C PHE A 83 6.62 -12.81 5.68
N THR A 84 6.12 -13.30 6.81
CA THR A 84 5.18 -14.41 6.85
C THR A 84 3.84 -13.92 7.38
N VAL A 85 2.76 -14.20 6.65
CA VAL A 85 1.40 -13.97 7.11
C VAL A 85 0.86 -15.23 7.78
N VAL A 86 0.29 -15.07 8.97
CA VAL A 86 -0.31 -16.16 9.74
C VAL A 86 -1.82 -16.02 9.78
N ARG A 87 -2.51 -17.12 9.46
CA ARG A 87 -3.97 -17.24 9.52
C ARG A 87 -4.37 -18.62 10.05
N GLY A 88 -4.85 -18.69 11.28
CA GLY A 88 -5.09 -19.92 12.02
C GLY A 88 -3.82 -20.76 12.10
N ASN A 89 -3.86 -21.97 11.54
CA ASN A 89 -2.71 -22.87 11.41
C ASN A 89 -1.94 -22.71 10.08
N ARG A 90 -2.28 -21.72 9.25
CA ARG A 90 -1.59 -21.50 7.97
C ARG A 90 -0.53 -20.42 8.12
N LYS A 91 0.64 -20.69 7.58
CA LYS A 91 1.72 -19.72 7.37
C LYS A 91 1.95 -19.56 5.87
N ILE A 92 2.04 -18.32 5.42
CA ILE A 92 2.20 -17.97 4.01
C ILE A 92 3.36 -16.99 3.92
N ASP A 93 4.43 -17.41 3.26
CA ASP A 93 5.61 -16.58 3.06
C ASP A 93 5.42 -15.70 1.82
N PHE A 94 5.67 -14.41 1.99
CA PHE A 94 5.70 -13.42 0.93
C PHE A 94 7.14 -13.02 0.65
N VAL A 95 7.52 -13.04 -0.62
CA VAL A 95 8.91 -12.89 -1.04
C VAL A 95 9.25 -11.47 -1.50
N ALA A 96 10.52 -11.09 -1.36
CA ALA A 96 11.09 -9.85 -1.88
C ALA A 96 11.37 -9.94 -3.39
#